data_AF-A0A7W7LB39-F1
#
_entry.id   AF-A0A7W7LB39-F1
#
_cell.length_a   1.000
_cell.length_b   1.000
_cell.length_c   1.000
_cell.angle_alpha   90.00
_cell.angle_beta   90.00
_cell.angle_gamma   90.00
#
_symmetry.space_group_name_H-M   'P 1'
#
loop_
_entity.id
_entity.type
_entity.pdbx_description
1 polymer ?
#
loop_
_entity_poly.entity_id
_entity_poly.type
_entity_poly.pdbx_seq_one_letter_code
_entity_poly.pdbx_strand_id
1 'polypeptide(L)' 'MRKLIADIAERTLAAYVTTFLGLLLADGFDLTDISALKAAAIASIPAALSVIKGAIGVRLGDKSSAAWLPAGGGAPRRR' A
#
# COMPACT_ATOMS: atom_id res chain seq x y z
N MET A 1 5.40 17.96 7.99
CA MET A 1 4.49 16.81 8.21
C MET A 1 3.24 16.83 7.34
N ARG A 2 2.53 17.97 7.21
CA ARG A 2 1.31 18.08 6.36
C ARG A 2 1.50 17.61 4.91
N LYS A 3 2.57 18.04 4.23
CA LYS A 3 2.89 17.59 2.86
C LYS A 3 3.05 16.07 2.71
N LEU A 4 3.68 15.42 3.70
CA LEU A 4 3.83 13.96 3.71
C LEU A 4 2.49 13.24 3.93
N ILE A 5 1.63 13.76 4.81
CA ILE A 5 0.30 13.17 5.03
C ILE A 5 -0.55 13.32 3.76
N ALA A 6 -0.47 14.46 3.08
CA ALA A 6 -1.12 14.68 1.79
C ALA A 6 -0.59 13.71 0.71
N ASP A 7 0.73 13.57 0.56
CA ASP A 7 1.33 12.62 -0.40
C ASP A 7 0.93 11.16 -0.12
N ILE A 8 0.88 10.75 1.16
CA ILE A 8 0.40 9.42 1.55
C ILE A 8 -1.09 9.26 1.21
N ALA A 9 -1.92 10.26 1.54
CA ALA A 9 -3.35 10.21 1.25
C ALA A 9 -3.63 10.14 -0.25
N GLU A 10 -2.91 10.94 -1.05
CA GLU A 10 -2.98 10.92 -2.52
C GLU A 10 -2.58 9.54 -3.07
N ARG A 11 -1.49 8.96 -2.57
CA ARG A 11 -1.01 7.64 -2.99
C ARG A 11 -1.96 6.51 -2.57
N THR A 12 -2.54 6.61 -1.38
CA THR A 12 -3.56 5.67 -0.89
C THR A 12 -4.82 5.75 -1.75
N LEU A 13 -5.30 6.95 -2.07
CA LEU A 13 -6.46 7.15 -2.93
C LEU A 13 -6.18 6.66 -4.35
N ALA A 14 -5.02 6.98 -4.90
CA ALA A 14 -4.60 6.52 -6.22
C ALA A 14 -4.57 4.98 -6.28
N ALA A 15 -4.03 4.31 -5.24
CA ALA A 15 -4.01 2.86 -5.17
C ALA A 15 -5.43 2.26 -5.10
N TYR A 16 -6.31 2.84 -4.27
CA TYR A 16 -7.72 2.43 -4.18
C TYR A 16 -8.40 2.52 -5.54
N VAL A 17 -8.35 3.70 -6.17
CA VAL A 17 -9.01 3.98 -7.45
C VAL A 17 -8.43 3.10 -8.56
N THR A 18 -7.11 2.94 -8.62
CA THR A 18 -6.46 2.11 -9.65
C THR A 18 -6.85 0.65 -9.52
N THR A 19 -6.84 0.08 -8.31
CA THR A 19 -7.26 -1.32 -8.10
C THR A 19 -8.75 -1.51 -8.36
N PHE A 20 -9.59 -0.58 -7.91
CA PHE A 20 -11.02 -0.61 -8.16
C PHE A 20 -11.32 -0.59 -9.66
N LEU A 21 -10.76 0.38 -10.39
CA LEU A 21 -10.95 0.49 -11.84
C LEU A 21 -10.35 -0.70 -12.59
N GLY A 22 -9.19 -1.20 -12.16
CA GLY A 22 -8.57 -2.40 -12.74
C GLY A 22 -9.44 -3.64 -12.60
N LEU A 23 -10.05 -3.84 -11.43
CA LEU A 23 -11.00 -4.94 -11.21
C LEU A 23 -12.30 -4.72 -11.99
N LEU A 24 -12.80 -3.49 -12.06
CA LEU A 24 -13.99 -3.14 -12.84
C LEU A 24 -13.79 -3.38 -14.34
N LEU A 25 -12.61 -3.03 -14.85
CA LEU A 25 -12.17 -3.29 -16.22
C LEU A 25 -12.02 -4.79 -16.48
N ALA A 26 -11.42 -5.54 -15.54
CA ALA A 26 -11.23 -6.98 -15.66
C ALA A 26 -12.55 -7.76 -15.68
N ASP A 27 -13.56 -7.24 -14.98
CA ASP A 27 -14.92 -7.78 -14.95
C ASP A 27 -15.71 -7.49 -16.25
N GLY A 28 -15.16 -6.70 -17.17
CA GLY A 28 -15.78 -6.40 -18.47
C GLY A 28 -16.77 -5.25 -18.43
N PHE A 29 -16.73 -4.40 -17.40
CA PHE A 29 -17.68 -3.30 -17.18
C PHE A 29 -19.15 -3.74 -17.15
N ASP A 30 -19.44 -4.89 -16.55
CA ASP A 30 -20.83 -5.21 -16.21
C ASP A 30 -21.29 -4.38 -14.99
N LEU A 31 -21.49 -3.08 -15.23
CA LEU A 31 -21.94 -2.11 -14.22
C LEU A 31 -23.36 -2.39 -13.73
N THR A 32 -24.08 -3.33 -14.36
CA THR A 32 -25.41 -3.76 -13.92
C THR A 32 -25.33 -4.81 -12.82
N ASP A 33 -24.18 -5.49 -12.70
CA ASP A 33 -23.93 -6.47 -11.66
C ASP A 33 -23.38 -5.81 -10.39
N ILE A 34 -24.30 -5.44 -9.51
CA ILE A 34 -24.01 -4.81 -8.19
C ILE A 34 -23.01 -5.67 -7.39
N SER A 35 -23.02 -6.99 -7.62
CA SER A 35 -22.12 -7.94 -6.97
C SER A 35 -20.65 -7.69 -7.33
N ALA A 36 -20.36 -7.47 -8.61
CA ALA A 36 -19.01 -7.24 -9.09
C ALA A 36 -18.49 -5.85 -8.67
N LEU A 37 -19.34 -4.83 -8.76
CA LEU A 37 -19.01 -3.48 -8.29
C LEU A 37 -18.66 -3.49 -6.79
N LYS A 38 -19.46 -4.22 -5.99
CA LYS A 38 -19.21 -4.39 -4.56
C LYS A 38 -17.94 -5.20 -4.29
N ALA A 39 -17.68 -6.24 -5.07
CA ALA A 39 -16.46 -7.04 -4.95
C ALA A 39 -15.21 -6.20 -5.24
N ALA A 40 -15.21 -5.41 -6.32
CA ALA A 40 -14.12 -4.49 -6.66
C ALA A 40 -13.90 -3.43 -5.56
N ALA A 41 -14.98 -2.89 -4.98
CA ALA A 41 -14.90 -1.91 -3.89
C ALA A 41 -14.29 -2.50 -2.60
N ILE A 42 -14.59 -3.76 -2.28
CA ILE A 42 -14.01 -4.45 -1.11
C ILE A 42 -12.56 -4.86 -1.38
N ALA A 43 -12.26 -5.34 -2.58
CA ALA A 43 -10.93 -5.80 -2.98
C ALA A 43 -9.89 -4.67 -3.12
N SER A 44 -10.32 -3.44 -3.39
CA SER A 44 -9.45 -2.26 -3.42
C SER A 44 -9.05 -1.74 -2.03
N ILE A 45 -9.76 -2.12 -0.96
CA ILE A 45 -9.41 -1.75 0.42
C ILE A 45 -8.02 -2.27 0.83
N PRO A 46 -7.69 -3.57 0.72
CA PRO A 46 -6.36 -4.05 1.09
C PRO A 46 -5.23 -3.43 0.27
N ALA A 47 -5.47 -3.05 -0.99
CA ALA A 47 -4.49 -2.32 -1.79
C ALA A 47 -4.19 -0.93 -1.20
N ALA A 48 -5.23 -0.19 -0.82
CA ALA A 48 -5.09 1.12 -0.16
C ALA A 48 -4.38 1.01 1.21
N LEU A 49 -4.74 -0.02 2.00
CA LEU A 49 -4.12 -0.29 3.29
C LEU A 49 -2.64 -0.69 3.17
N SER A 50 -2.24 -1.38 2.10
CA SER A 50 -0.83 -1.69 1.82
C SER A 50 0.02 -0.43 1.66
N VAL A 51 -0.50 0.61 1.00
CA VAL A 51 0.18 1.92 0.89
C VAL A 51 0.32 2.59 2.25
N ILE A 52 -0.73 2.57 3.08
CA ILE A 52 -0.68 3.12 4.44
C ILE A 52 0.36 2.37 5.29
N LYS A 53 0.36 1.03 5.25
CA LYS A 53 1.35 0.17 5.92
C LYS A 53 2.77 0.52 5.46
N GLY A 54 2.99 0.65 4.15
CA GLY A 54 4.28 1.06 3.59
C GLY A 54 4.72 2.44 4.07
N ALA A 55 3.80 3.40 4.09
CA ALA A 55 4.06 4.75 4.58
C ALA A 55 4.40 4.80 6.09
N ILE A 56 3.75 3.97 6.90
CA ILE A 56 4.08 3.80 8.32
C ILE A 56 5.46 3.16 8.48
N GLY A 57 5.80 2.18 7.63
CA GLY A 57 7.11 1.54 7.64
C GLY A 57 8.28 2.45 7.32
N VAL A 58 8.06 3.51 6.56
CA VAL A 58 9.07 4.55 6.32
C VAL A 58 9.30 5.45 7.55
N ARG A 59 8.35 5.52 8.49
CA ARG A 59 8.45 6.35 9.71
C ARG A 59 8.87 5.60 10.97
N LEU A 60 8.50 4.34 11.12
CA LEU A 60 8.84 3.52 12.30
C LEU A 60 10.02 2.56 12.10
N GLY A 61 10.44 2.29 10.85
CA GLY A 61 11.51 1.37 10.53
C GLY A 61 12.80 2.08 10.11
N ASP A 62 13.93 1.57 10.58
CA ASP A 62 15.26 1.96 10.14
C ASP A 62 15.35 1.88 8.60
N LYS A 63 15.78 2.96 7.94
CA LYS A 63 15.67 3.19 6.48
C LYS A 63 16.48 2.20 5.61
N SER A 64 17.19 1.25 6.23
CA SER A 64 18.08 0.30 5.58
C SER A 64 17.47 -1.09 5.32
N SER A 65 16.22 -1.36 5.72
CA SER A 65 15.64 -2.71 5.54
C SER A 65 14.16 -2.70 5.19
N ALA A 66 13.83 -3.19 3.99
CA ALA A 66 12.46 -3.51 3.58
C ALA A 66 11.78 -4.58 4.48
N ALA A 67 12.56 -5.25 5.34
CA ALA A 67 12.11 -6.28 6.28
C ALA A 67 12.01 -5.79 7.75
N TRP A 68 12.24 -4.50 8.04
CA TRP A 68 12.24 -3.97 9.43
C TRP A 68 13.19 -4.71 10.39
N LEU A 69 14.29 -5.29 9.90
CA LEU A 69 15.30 -5.89 10.78
C LEU A 69 16.18 -4.80 11.40
N PRO A 70 16.43 -4.82 12.72
CA PRO A 70 17.33 -3.87 13.37
C PRO A 70 18.75 -4.02 12.84
N ALA A 71 19.38 -2.91 12.48
CA ALA A 71 20.80 -2.85 12.14
C ALA A 71 21.66 -3.01 13.41
N GLY A 72 21.82 -4.23 13.90
CA GLY A 72 22.72 -4.53 15.02
C GLY A 72 23.19 -5.99 14.93
N GLY A 73 24.48 -6.31 14.93
CA GLY A 73 25.67 -5.49 15.14
C GLY A 73 26.90 -6.20 14.59
N GLY A 74 27.98 -5.44 14.44
CA GLY A 74 29.25 -5.92 13.90
C GLY A 74 29.78 -7.13 14.66
N ALA A 75 30.10 -8.20 13.92
CA ALA A 75 31.08 -9.17 14.38
C ALA A 75 32.47 -8.58 14.09
N PRO A 76 33.33 -8.35 15.09
CA PRO A 76 34.70 -7.93 14.84
C PRO A 76 35.41 -9.09 14.13
N ARG A 77 35.85 -8.85 12.89
CA ARG A 77 36.81 -9.75 12.23
C ARG A 77 38.09 -9.68 13.04
N ARG A 78 38.30 -10.68 13.90
CA ARG A 78 39.59 -10.90 14.55
C ARG A 78 40.64 -11.13 13.46
N ARG A 79 41.76 -10.45 13.64
CA ARG A 79 43.00 -10.57 12.87
C ARG A 79 43.45 -12.01 12.74
#